data_AF-A0A183J9E3-F1
#
_entry.id   AF-A0A183J9E3-F1
#
_cell.length_a   1.000
_cell.length_b   1.000
_cell.length_c   1.000
_cell.angle_alpha   90.00
_cell.angle_beta   90.00
_cell.angle_gamma   90.00
#
_symmetry.space_group_name_H-M   'P 1'
#
loop_
_entity.id
_entity.type
_entity.pdbx_description
1 polymer ?
#
loop_
_entity_poly.entity_id
_entity_poly.type
_entity_poly.pdbx_seq_one_letter_code
_entity_poly.pdbx_strand_id
1 'polypeptide(L)'
;MSYTIFSVTALLTTYLNLKIGEEHPLPWYPPFCTPFVNSMPNLHLLCCDHLLGVQRAKGRSRRDLMPEAQLRNDFLKLINVSSSSEAEIGQRIFTMLKQNIGPKWLLYNLAALYWRIIGITVEAVACLRLALAEKNGIPYADVALFQLSYLSYVAGGRLDDAVSLIHQAIEIDNTEPLPQYLLGYYLVLKSNWTGAVHHLRSCLQADPRFTKASKLFAYARCMQFATFFPNSHLRHLRECSQRFIYELFCGEVNISCYIEYFFTICLLWIMNYRKCFLINSLT
;
A
#
# COMPACT_ATOMS: atom_id res chain seq x y z
N MET A 1 16.25 -12.57 12.61
CA MET A 1 15.19 -13.46 12.12
C MET A 1 15.37 -13.63 10.62
N SER A 2 15.55 -14.86 10.16
CA SER A 2 15.63 -15.25 8.74
C SER A 2 14.21 -15.43 8.20
N TYR A 3 13.80 -14.62 7.23
CA TYR A 3 12.47 -14.66 6.63
C TYR A 3 12.49 -15.49 5.34
N THR A 4 11.41 -16.22 5.07
CA THR A 4 11.22 -16.99 3.84
C THR A 4 10.85 -16.06 2.70
N ILE A 5 11.64 -16.05 1.61
CA ILE A 5 11.35 -15.28 0.40
C ILE A 5 10.26 -16.02 -0.38
N PHE A 6 9.11 -15.37 -0.63
CA PHE A 6 8.05 -15.89 -1.48
C PHE A 6 8.11 -15.21 -2.85
N SER A 7 8.27 -15.98 -3.93
CA SER A 7 8.12 -15.45 -5.29
C SER A 7 6.63 -15.48 -5.66
N VAL A 8 6.00 -14.31 -5.80
CA VAL A 8 4.60 -14.24 -6.21
C VAL A 8 4.37 -14.72 -7.63
N THR A 9 5.32 -14.50 -8.54
CA THR A 9 5.29 -15.12 -9.87
C THR A 9 5.20 -16.63 -9.77
N ALA A 10 6.09 -17.27 -8.98
CA ALA A 10 6.06 -18.73 -8.81
C ALA A 10 4.73 -19.18 -8.18
N LEU A 11 4.27 -18.49 -7.13
CA LEU A 11 3.02 -18.77 -6.43
C LEU A 11 1.82 -18.78 -7.40
N LEU A 12 1.75 -17.85 -8.34
CA LEU A 12 0.67 -17.76 -9.31
C LEU A 12 0.93 -18.55 -10.60
N THR A 13 2.07 -19.24 -10.77
CA THR A 13 2.37 -20.03 -11.97
C THR A 13 2.68 -21.48 -11.58
N THR A 14 3.92 -21.74 -11.14
CA THR A 14 4.44 -23.06 -10.82
C THR A 14 3.58 -23.82 -9.81
N TYR A 15 3.09 -23.16 -8.77
CA TYR A 15 2.27 -23.81 -7.73
C TYR A 15 0.87 -24.20 -8.23
N LEU A 16 0.42 -23.62 -9.35
CA LEU A 16 -0.81 -23.99 -10.06
C LEU A 16 -0.56 -24.99 -11.20
N ASN A 17 0.67 -25.48 -11.35
CA ASN A 17 1.12 -26.28 -12.51
C ASN A 17 0.92 -25.58 -13.86
N LEU A 18 1.00 -24.24 -13.89
CA LEU A 18 0.90 -23.44 -15.11
C LEU A 18 2.29 -23.02 -15.59
N LYS A 19 2.53 -23.08 -16.90
CA LYS A 19 3.74 -22.52 -17.51
C LYS A 19 3.66 -20.98 -17.55
N ILE A 20 4.81 -20.33 -17.69
CA ILE A 20 4.86 -18.88 -17.90
C ILE A 20 4.18 -18.57 -19.24
N GLY A 21 3.16 -17.71 -19.22
CA GLY A 21 2.34 -17.36 -20.39
C GLY A 21 1.14 -18.28 -20.64
N GLU A 22 1.00 -19.38 -19.90
CA GLU A 22 -0.19 -20.23 -19.93
C GLU A 22 -1.29 -19.64 -19.06
N GLU A 23 -2.49 -19.50 -19.62
CA GLU A 23 -3.66 -18.98 -18.89
C GLU A 23 -4.33 -20.08 -18.06
N HIS A 24 -4.90 -19.69 -16.92
CA HIS A 24 -5.75 -20.56 -16.13
C HIS A 24 -6.98 -21.02 -16.94
N PRO A 25 -7.42 -22.29 -16.84
CA PRO A 25 -8.62 -22.75 -17.54
C PRO A 25 -9.87 -21.94 -17.16
N LEU A 26 -10.71 -21.70 -18.16
CA LEU A 26 -12.03 -21.06 -18.01
C LEU A 26 -13.04 -22.01 -17.31
N PRO A 27 -14.09 -21.49 -16.66
CA PRO A 27 -14.43 -20.07 -16.48
C PRO A 27 -13.64 -19.38 -15.35
N TRP A 28 -13.42 -18.07 -15.50
CA TRP A 28 -12.72 -17.25 -14.50
C TRP A 28 -13.66 -16.59 -13.49
N TYR A 29 -13.22 -16.56 -12.24
CA TYR A 29 -13.90 -16.01 -11.07
C TYR A 29 -12.95 -15.11 -10.29
N PRO A 30 -13.43 -13.96 -9.81
CA PRO A 30 -12.61 -13.07 -9.00
C PRO A 30 -12.45 -13.59 -7.56
N PRO A 31 -11.38 -13.18 -6.85
CA PRO A 31 -11.04 -13.68 -5.51
C PRO A 31 -11.86 -12.96 -4.42
N PHE A 32 -13.15 -13.26 -4.31
CA PHE A 32 -14.02 -12.69 -3.28
C PHE A 32 -13.61 -13.13 -1.86
N CYS A 33 -13.47 -12.17 -0.95
CA CYS A 33 -13.11 -12.42 0.45
C CYS A 33 -14.30 -12.36 1.40
N THR A 34 -15.36 -11.63 1.03
CA THR A 34 -16.58 -11.50 1.84
C THR A 34 -17.18 -12.85 2.29
N PRO A 35 -17.26 -13.90 1.45
CA PRO A 35 -17.78 -15.20 1.90
C PRO A 35 -16.98 -15.80 3.07
N PHE A 36 -15.65 -15.70 3.05
CA PHE A 36 -14.79 -16.18 4.13
C PHE A 36 -14.95 -15.35 5.40
N VAL A 37 -15.09 -14.03 5.27
CA VAL A 37 -15.39 -13.14 6.41
C VAL A 37 -16.70 -13.54 7.09
N ASN A 38 -17.76 -13.79 6.33
CA ASN A 38 -19.07 -14.16 6.86
C ASN A 38 -19.05 -15.51 7.61
N SER A 39 -18.10 -16.39 7.27
CA SER A 39 -17.89 -17.66 7.98
C SER A 39 -17.14 -17.51 9.32
N MET A 40 -16.63 -16.32 9.64
CA MET A 40 -15.86 -16.03 10.85
C MET A 40 -16.56 -14.98 11.73
N PRO A 41 -17.52 -15.39 12.60
CA PRO A 41 -18.34 -14.45 13.37
C PRO A 41 -17.53 -13.56 14.33
N ASN A 42 -16.39 -14.03 14.82
CA ASN A 42 -15.54 -13.29 15.76
C ASN A 42 -14.47 -12.40 15.09
N LEU A 43 -14.44 -12.34 13.74
CA LEU A 43 -13.44 -11.56 13.01
C LEU A 43 -13.47 -10.06 13.35
N HIS A 44 -14.66 -9.55 13.70
CA HIS A 44 -14.87 -8.15 14.09
C HIS A 44 -14.01 -7.70 15.28
N LEU A 45 -13.61 -8.62 16.16
CA LEU A 45 -12.80 -8.33 17.35
C LEU A 45 -11.30 -8.17 17.04
N LEU A 46 -10.83 -8.63 15.87
CA LEU A 46 -9.41 -8.70 15.54
C LEU A 46 -8.94 -7.66 14.51
N CYS A 47 -9.84 -7.08 13.72
CA CYS A 47 -9.44 -6.48 12.44
C CYS A 47 -9.76 -4.98 12.30
N CYS A 48 -9.42 -4.18 13.33
CA CYS A 48 -9.47 -2.71 13.28
C CYS A 48 -10.85 -2.08 12.99
N ASP A 49 -11.94 -2.83 13.19
CA ASP A 49 -13.31 -2.37 12.92
C ASP A 49 -13.75 -1.18 13.81
N HIS A 50 -13.02 -0.90 14.90
CA HIS A 50 -13.23 0.28 15.74
C HIS A 50 -12.82 1.59 15.06
N LEU A 51 -12.04 1.53 13.97
CA LEU A 51 -11.58 2.70 13.24
C LEU A 51 -12.63 3.15 12.21
N LEU A 52 -13.00 4.44 12.25
CA LEU A 52 -14.08 4.97 11.41
C LEU A 52 -13.73 4.89 9.91
N GLY A 53 -12.47 5.11 9.55
CA GLY A 53 -12.04 4.98 8.15
C GLY A 53 -12.15 3.54 7.62
N VAL A 54 -11.91 2.53 8.46
CA VAL A 54 -12.13 1.12 8.10
C VAL A 54 -13.62 0.84 7.92
N GLN A 55 -14.46 1.36 8.81
CA GLN A 55 -15.92 1.25 8.68
C GLN A 55 -16.44 1.92 7.41
N ARG A 56 -15.94 3.12 7.07
CA ARG A 56 -16.30 3.83 5.82
C ARG A 56 -15.85 3.05 4.58
N ALA A 57 -14.62 2.54 4.57
CA ALA A 57 -14.09 1.77 3.45
C ALA A 57 -14.90 0.48 3.21
N LYS A 58 -15.36 -0.17 4.29
CA LYS A 58 -16.25 -1.34 4.29
C LYS A 58 -17.69 -1.01 3.89
N GLY A 59 -18.19 0.16 4.27
CA GLY A 59 -19.59 0.58 4.07
C GLY A 59 -19.90 1.18 2.69
N ARG A 60 -18.89 1.37 1.83
CA ARG A 60 -19.06 1.91 0.47
C ARG A 60 -19.88 0.99 -0.43
N SER A 61 -20.57 1.55 -1.42
CA SER A 61 -21.24 0.73 -2.42
C SER A 61 -20.22 0.03 -3.31
N ARG A 62 -20.49 -1.21 -3.73
CA ARG A 62 -19.69 -1.87 -4.78
C ARG A 62 -19.71 -1.13 -6.13
N ARG A 63 -20.61 -0.15 -6.28
CA ARG A 63 -20.72 0.74 -7.46
C ARG A 63 -19.81 1.96 -7.36
N ASP A 64 -19.35 2.32 -6.17
CA ASP A 64 -18.47 3.48 -5.93
C ASP A 64 -17.01 3.08 -6.15
N LEU A 65 -16.67 2.77 -7.41
CA LEU A 65 -15.34 2.28 -7.78
C LEU A 65 -14.28 3.37 -7.55
N MET A 66 -13.18 2.98 -6.89
CA MET A 66 -12.00 3.83 -6.71
C MET A 66 -10.73 3.08 -7.16
N PRO A 67 -10.57 2.83 -8.49
CA PRO A 67 -9.43 2.09 -8.99
C PRO A 67 -8.14 2.88 -8.81
N GLU A 68 -7.10 2.22 -8.32
CA GLU A 68 -5.76 2.79 -8.16
C GLU A 68 -4.92 2.55 -9.42
N ALA A 69 -4.98 3.48 -10.39
CA ALA A 69 -4.36 3.32 -11.71
C ALA A 69 -2.84 3.06 -11.66
N GLN A 70 -2.13 3.66 -10.73
CA GLN A 70 -0.68 3.52 -10.61
C GLN A 70 -0.31 2.19 -9.94
N LEU A 71 -1.14 1.71 -8.99
CA LEU A 71 -0.99 0.39 -8.39
C LEU A 71 -1.14 -0.72 -9.45
N ARG A 72 -2.00 -0.51 -10.46
CA ARG A 72 -2.24 -1.47 -11.55
C ARG A 72 -0.94 -1.89 -12.25
N ASN A 73 -0.18 -0.92 -12.78
CA ASN A 73 1.04 -1.20 -13.55
C ASN A 73 2.07 -1.96 -12.72
N ASP A 74 2.15 -1.56 -11.47
CA ASP A 74 3.07 -2.03 -10.48
C ASP A 74 2.71 -3.47 -10.06
N PHE A 75 1.44 -3.75 -9.77
CA PHE A 75 0.92 -5.09 -9.53
C PHE A 75 1.09 -6.04 -10.72
N LEU A 76 0.90 -5.56 -11.95
CA LEU A 76 1.15 -6.37 -13.15
C LEU A 76 2.64 -6.74 -13.29
N LYS A 77 3.56 -5.82 -12.98
CA LYS A 77 5.00 -6.12 -12.92
C LYS A 77 5.34 -7.14 -11.82
N LEU A 78 4.64 -7.12 -10.68
CA LEU A 78 4.82 -8.11 -9.60
C LEU A 78 4.70 -9.53 -10.11
N ILE A 79 3.62 -9.72 -10.86
CA ILE A 79 3.13 -11.02 -11.24
C ILE A 79 3.98 -11.51 -12.40
N ASN A 80 4.53 -10.59 -13.21
CA ASN A 80 5.42 -10.86 -14.33
C ASN A 80 4.84 -11.91 -15.29
N VAL A 81 3.51 -11.96 -15.40
CA VAL A 81 2.82 -12.75 -16.40
C VAL A 81 2.45 -11.77 -17.51
N SER A 82 3.37 -11.63 -18.45
CA SER A 82 3.41 -10.61 -19.51
C SER A 82 2.22 -10.64 -20.48
N SER A 83 1.31 -11.61 -20.35
CA SER A 83 0.12 -11.78 -21.18
C SER A 83 -1.19 -11.96 -20.39
N SER A 84 -1.17 -11.97 -19.06
CA SER A 84 -2.38 -12.24 -18.28
C SER A 84 -3.29 -11.02 -18.14
N SER A 85 -4.58 -11.21 -18.43
CA SER A 85 -5.60 -10.23 -18.06
C SER A 85 -5.78 -10.13 -16.54
N GLU A 86 -6.31 -9.02 -16.05
CA GLU A 86 -6.61 -8.85 -14.61
C GLU A 86 -7.58 -9.94 -14.11
N ALA A 87 -8.56 -10.31 -14.93
CA ALA A 87 -9.51 -11.37 -14.62
C ALA A 87 -8.82 -12.74 -14.44
N GLU A 88 -7.80 -13.00 -15.25
CA GLU A 88 -7.02 -14.24 -15.19
C GLU A 88 -6.16 -14.29 -13.91
N ILE A 89 -5.53 -13.17 -13.53
CA ILE A 89 -4.84 -13.03 -12.24
C ILE A 89 -5.82 -13.26 -11.08
N GLY A 90 -7.00 -12.67 -11.16
CA GLY A 90 -8.07 -12.86 -10.18
C GLY A 90 -8.44 -14.32 -10.02
N GLN A 91 -8.57 -15.05 -11.12
CA GLN A 91 -8.82 -16.49 -11.11
C GLN A 91 -7.69 -17.28 -10.45
N ARG A 92 -6.42 -16.98 -10.75
CA ARG A 92 -5.29 -17.67 -10.11
C ARG A 92 -5.34 -17.50 -8.59
N ILE A 93 -5.53 -16.27 -8.11
CA ILE A 93 -5.64 -15.98 -6.67
C ILE A 93 -6.85 -16.73 -6.08
N PHE A 94 -7.98 -16.75 -6.78
CA PHE A 94 -9.18 -17.47 -6.35
C PHE A 94 -8.94 -18.98 -6.22
N THR A 95 -8.32 -19.62 -7.20
CA THR A 95 -7.97 -21.05 -7.15
C THR A 95 -7.07 -21.36 -5.96
N MET A 96 -6.04 -20.53 -5.74
CA MET A 96 -5.09 -20.68 -4.64
C MET A 96 -5.78 -20.60 -3.27
N LEU A 97 -6.67 -19.62 -3.09
CA LEU A 97 -7.47 -19.46 -1.88
C LEU A 97 -8.40 -20.66 -1.66
N LYS A 98 -9.08 -21.11 -2.71
CA LYS A 98 -10.04 -22.23 -2.65
C LYS A 98 -9.35 -23.56 -2.35
N GLN A 99 -8.17 -23.79 -2.92
CA GLN A 99 -7.42 -25.05 -2.78
C GLN A 99 -6.41 -25.01 -1.62
N ASN A 100 -6.31 -23.89 -0.89
CA ASN A 100 -5.35 -23.68 0.20
C ASN A 100 -3.88 -23.88 -0.23
N ILE A 101 -3.51 -23.39 -1.42
CA ILE A 101 -2.14 -23.50 -1.93
C ILE A 101 -1.34 -22.28 -1.51
N GLY A 102 -0.34 -22.46 -0.65
CA GLY A 102 0.52 -21.38 -0.16
C GLY A 102 -0.02 -20.61 1.06
N PRO A 103 0.71 -19.59 1.53
CA PRO A 103 0.35 -18.87 2.75
C PRO A 103 -0.87 -17.96 2.55
N LYS A 104 -1.95 -18.22 3.30
CA LYS A 104 -3.22 -17.48 3.20
C LYS A 104 -3.08 -15.98 3.41
N TRP A 105 -2.27 -15.54 4.37
CA TRP A 105 -2.03 -14.12 4.63
C TRP A 105 -1.52 -13.39 3.38
N LEU A 106 -0.67 -14.05 2.57
CA LEU A 106 -0.12 -13.49 1.35
C LEU A 106 -1.19 -13.47 0.25
N LEU A 107 -1.95 -14.56 0.09
CA LEU A 107 -3.05 -14.63 -0.87
C LEU A 107 -4.14 -13.59 -0.60
N TYR A 108 -4.49 -13.36 0.66
CA TYR A 108 -5.43 -12.31 1.04
C TYR A 108 -4.88 -10.91 0.75
N ASN A 109 -3.59 -10.65 0.97
CA ASN A 109 -2.97 -9.39 0.57
C ASN A 109 -2.96 -9.21 -0.97
N LEU A 110 -2.71 -10.27 -1.74
CA LEU A 110 -2.80 -10.23 -3.21
C LEU A 110 -4.23 -10.00 -3.70
N ALA A 111 -5.23 -10.64 -3.08
CA ALA A 111 -6.63 -10.41 -3.37
C ALA A 111 -7.04 -8.97 -3.04
N ALA A 112 -6.53 -8.40 -1.94
CA ALA A 112 -6.75 -7.01 -1.60
C ALA A 112 -6.19 -6.06 -2.67
N LEU A 113 -4.96 -6.28 -3.13
CA LEU A 113 -4.34 -5.51 -4.22
C LEU A 113 -5.14 -5.61 -5.52
N TYR A 114 -5.60 -6.81 -5.87
CA TYR A 114 -6.50 -7.02 -7.01
C TYR A 114 -7.76 -6.13 -6.89
N TRP A 115 -8.45 -6.17 -5.76
CA TRP A 115 -9.67 -5.37 -5.58
C TRP A 115 -9.41 -3.86 -5.52
N ARG A 116 -8.23 -3.41 -5.07
CA ARG A 116 -7.79 -2.01 -5.12
C ARG A 116 -7.58 -1.52 -6.54
N ILE A 117 -7.09 -2.38 -7.43
CA ILE A 117 -6.91 -2.06 -8.85
C ILE A 117 -8.26 -1.99 -9.57
N ILE A 118 -9.17 -2.92 -9.26
CA ILE A 118 -10.55 -2.88 -9.78
C ILE A 118 -11.34 -1.71 -9.17
N GLY A 119 -11.02 -1.31 -7.93
CA GLY A 119 -11.65 -0.22 -7.21
C GLY A 119 -12.78 -0.63 -6.26
N ILE A 120 -12.98 -1.92 -5.99
CA ILE A 120 -14.00 -2.39 -5.03
C ILE A 120 -13.41 -2.42 -3.61
N THR A 121 -13.50 -1.28 -2.91
CA THR A 121 -12.89 -1.11 -1.58
C THR A 121 -13.42 -2.11 -0.54
N VAL A 122 -14.69 -2.48 -0.63
CA VAL A 122 -15.34 -3.41 0.32
C VAL A 122 -14.66 -4.78 0.32
N GLU A 123 -14.37 -5.32 -0.87
CA GLU A 123 -13.68 -6.60 -0.99
C GLU A 123 -12.20 -6.50 -0.62
N ALA A 124 -11.55 -5.38 -0.96
CA ALA A 124 -10.18 -5.14 -0.52
C ALA A 124 -10.07 -5.16 1.01
N VAL A 125 -10.94 -4.41 1.71
CA VAL A 125 -10.98 -4.41 3.18
C VAL A 125 -11.34 -5.79 3.73
N ALA A 126 -12.28 -6.52 3.12
CA ALA A 126 -12.61 -7.88 3.53
C ALA A 126 -11.38 -8.81 3.48
N CYS A 127 -10.60 -8.74 2.39
CA CYS A 127 -9.38 -9.53 2.26
C CYS A 127 -8.31 -9.11 3.29
N LEU A 128 -8.08 -7.82 3.51
CA LEU A 128 -7.10 -7.35 4.49
C LEU A 128 -7.45 -7.78 5.92
N ARG A 129 -8.75 -7.80 6.27
CA ARG A 129 -9.21 -8.31 7.57
C ARG A 129 -8.87 -9.80 7.73
N LEU A 130 -9.06 -10.60 6.69
CA LEU A 130 -8.66 -12.01 6.71
C LEU A 130 -7.14 -12.19 6.80
N ALA A 131 -6.36 -11.33 6.13
CA ALA A 131 -4.90 -11.34 6.22
C ALA A 131 -4.42 -11.08 7.66
N LEU A 132 -5.02 -10.11 8.36
CA LEU A 132 -4.72 -9.80 9.76
C LEU A 132 -5.13 -10.91 10.73
N ALA A 133 -6.17 -11.66 10.42
CA ALA A 133 -6.64 -12.77 11.25
C ALA A 133 -5.87 -14.09 11.03
N GLU A 134 -5.07 -14.18 9.97
CA GLU A 134 -4.30 -15.38 9.67
C GLU A 134 -3.13 -15.53 10.65
N LYS A 135 -3.16 -16.60 11.46
CA LYS A 135 -2.18 -16.83 12.54
C LYS A 135 -0.73 -16.87 12.04
N ASN A 136 -0.49 -17.48 10.88
CA ASN A 136 0.84 -17.56 10.28
C ASN A 136 1.28 -16.24 9.61
N GLY A 137 0.37 -15.27 9.52
CA GLY A 137 0.58 -13.94 8.96
C GLY A 137 0.94 -12.87 10.00
N ILE A 138 0.91 -13.18 11.30
CA ILE A 138 1.20 -12.19 12.37
C ILE A 138 2.55 -11.47 12.15
N PRO A 139 3.66 -12.14 11.79
CA PRO A 139 4.94 -11.47 11.53
C PRO A 139 4.94 -10.59 10.26
N TYR A 140 3.90 -10.68 9.45
CA TYR A 140 3.70 -10.00 8.15
C TYR A 140 2.46 -9.10 8.17
N ALA A 141 1.93 -8.79 9.36
CA ALA A 141 0.70 -8.02 9.50
C ALA A 141 0.89 -6.54 9.12
N ASP A 142 2.14 -6.05 9.10
CA ASP A 142 2.54 -4.78 8.50
C ASP A 142 2.03 -4.64 7.06
N VAL A 143 2.03 -5.73 6.27
CA VAL A 143 1.49 -5.77 4.91
C VAL A 143 0.04 -5.39 4.83
N ALA A 144 -0.78 -5.97 5.70
CA ALA A 144 -2.20 -5.69 5.69
C ALA A 144 -2.53 -4.34 6.36
N LEU A 145 -1.84 -3.99 7.46
CA LEU A 145 -2.01 -2.72 8.17
C LEU A 145 -1.67 -1.51 7.31
N PHE A 146 -0.57 -1.60 6.56
CA PHE A 146 -0.16 -0.59 5.59
C PHE A 146 -1.26 -0.30 4.57
N GLN A 147 -1.78 -1.34 3.93
CA GLN A 147 -2.82 -1.21 2.92
C GLN A 147 -4.14 -0.70 3.52
N LEU A 148 -4.48 -1.16 4.73
CA LEU A 148 -5.69 -0.74 5.43
C LEU A 148 -5.60 0.72 5.86
N SER A 149 -4.42 1.20 6.26
CA SER A 149 -4.16 2.61 6.56
C SER A 149 -4.47 3.49 5.36
N TYR A 150 -3.93 3.13 4.18
CA TYR A 150 -4.17 3.86 2.95
C TYR A 150 -5.67 3.87 2.58
N LEU A 151 -6.32 2.71 2.59
CA LEU A 151 -7.76 2.63 2.28
C LEU A 151 -8.62 3.40 3.27
N SER A 152 -8.26 3.40 4.56
CA SER A 152 -8.92 4.18 5.60
C SER A 152 -8.84 5.68 5.31
N TYR A 153 -7.68 6.17 4.88
CA TYR A 153 -7.47 7.56 4.47
C TYR A 153 -8.30 7.91 3.22
N VAL A 154 -8.15 7.15 2.14
CA VAL A 154 -8.83 7.42 0.86
C VAL A 154 -10.36 7.28 0.96
N ALA A 155 -10.85 6.43 1.87
CA ALA A 155 -12.27 6.32 2.14
C ALA A 155 -12.87 7.56 2.84
N GLY A 156 -12.06 8.57 3.18
CA GLY A 156 -12.48 9.75 3.93
C GLY A 156 -12.56 9.50 5.43
N GLY A 157 -11.75 8.56 5.96
CA GLY A 157 -11.62 8.31 7.39
C GLY A 157 -10.98 9.47 8.14
N ARG A 158 -10.93 9.38 9.48
CA ARG A 158 -10.14 10.33 10.26
C ARG A 158 -8.66 10.07 9.99
N LEU A 159 -7.91 11.14 9.71
CA LEU A 159 -6.46 11.04 9.48
C LEU A 159 -5.73 10.35 10.64
N ASP A 160 -6.19 10.57 11.87
CA ASP A 160 -5.65 9.89 13.07
C ASP A 160 -5.80 8.37 13.05
N ASP A 161 -6.92 7.86 12.50
CA ASP A 161 -7.14 6.41 12.38
C ASP A 161 -6.12 5.81 11.39
N ALA A 162 -5.87 6.49 10.27
CA ALA A 162 -4.86 6.06 9.29
C ALA A 162 -3.44 6.14 9.86
N VAL A 163 -3.14 7.19 10.65
CA VAL A 163 -1.86 7.34 11.37
C VAL A 163 -1.66 6.22 12.39
N SER A 164 -2.71 5.83 13.14
CA SER A 164 -2.61 4.70 14.07
C SER A 164 -2.26 3.38 13.36
N LEU A 165 -2.91 3.11 12.21
CA LEU A 165 -2.65 1.89 11.43
C LEU A 165 -1.22 1.85 10.87
N ILE A 166 -0.72 2.98 10.34
CA ILE A 166 0.63 3.01 9.77
C ILE A 166 1.71 2.93 10.84
N HIS A 167 1.47 3.48 12.04
CA HIS A 167 2.36 3.30 13.19
C HIS A 167 2.47 1.82 13.57
N GLN A 168 1.33 1.12 13.70
CA GLN A 168 1.33 -0.33 13.99
C GLN A 168 2.09 -1.12 12.91
N ALA A 169 1.96 -0.75 11.64
CA ALA A 169 2.73 -1.40 10.57
C ALA A 169 4.25 -1.21 10.75
N ILE A 170 4.69 0.02 11.07
CA ILE A 170 6.11 0.34 11.28
C ILE A 170 6.68 -0.32 12.54
N GLU A 171 5.87 -0.52 13.58
CA GLU A 171 6.29 -1.24 14.79
C GLU A 171 6.61 -2.71 14.52
N ILE A 172 5.94 -3.32 13.53
CA ILE A 172 6.19 -4.69 13.09
C ILE A 172 7.41 -4.75 12.16
N ASP A 173 7.44 -3.88 11.13
CA ASP A 173 8.59 -3.74 10.23
C ASP A 173 8.86 -2.27 9.88
N ASN A 174 10.02 -1.77 10.29
CA ASN A 174 10.46 -0.39 10.04
C ASN A 174 11.48 -0.27 8.90
N THR A 175 11.84 -1.38 8.25
CA THR A 175 12.90 -1.42 7.24
C THR A 175 12.43 -0.95 5.86
N GLU A 176 11.11 -0.94 5.65
CA GLU A 176 10.50 -0.64 4.37
C GLU A 176 10.28 0.87 4.16
N PRO A 177 10.64 1.41 2.98
CA PRO A 177 10.54 2.84 2.73
C PRO A 177 9.09 3.33 2.63
N LEU A 178 8.15 2.49 2.19
CA LEU A 178 6.77 2.92 1.94
C LEU A 178 5.95 3.23 3.19
N PRO A 179 5.94 2.38 4.24
CA PRO A 179 5.32 2.75 5.50
C PRO A 179 5.87 4.06 6.07
N GLN A 180 7.20 4.25 6.01
CA GLN A 180 7.86 5.48 6.44
C GLN A 180 7.43 6.70 5.62
N TYR A 181 7.36 6.57 4.30
CA TYR A 181 6.86 7.62 3.41
C TYR A 181 5.41 7.98 3.72
N LEU A 182 4.53 6.99 3.88
CA LEU A 182 3.10 7.21 4.11
C LEU A 182 2.85 7.88 5.47
N LEU A 183 3.57 7.48 6.52
CA LEU A 183 3.52 8.17 7.81
C LEU A 183 4.05 9.61 7.68
N GLY A 184 5.16 9.82 6.98
CA GLY A 184 5.69 11.15 6.69
C GLY A 184 4.66 12.05 5.98
N TYR A 185 3.93 11.50 5.01
CA TYR A 185 2.85 12.17 4.30
C TYR A 185 1.69 12.55 5.22
N TYR A 186 1.19 11.63 6.05
CA TYR A 186 0.14 11.96 7.01
C TYR A 186 0.59 13.02 8.03
N LEU A 187 1.84 12.99 8.47
CA LEU A 187 2.37 14.01 9.38
C LEU A 187 2.49 15.38 8.72
N VAL A 188 2.81 15.45 7.42
CA VAL A 188 2.71 16.69 6.63
C VAL A 188 1.27 17.22 6.63
N LEU A 189 0.27 16.35 6.42
CA LEU A 189 -1.14 16.75 6.46
C LEU A 189 -1.56 17.25 7.85
N LYS A 190 -0.99 16.69 8.93
CA LYS A 190 -1.17 17.16 10.31
C LYS A 190 -0.34 18.40 10.67
N SER A 191 0.42 18.96 9.72
CA SER A 191 1.39 20.04 9.96
C SER A 191 2.45 19.72 11.01
N ASN A 192 2.70 18.42 11.28
CA ASN A 192 3.80 17.97 12.13
C ASN A 192 5.06 17.82 11.27
N TRP A 193 5.70 18.95 10.98
CA TRP A 193 6.87 19.02 10.09
C TRP A 193 8.07 18.24 10.62
N THR A 194 8.33 18.32 11.93
CA THR A 194 9.47 17.63 12.56
C THR A 194 9.33 16.11 12.47
N GLY A 195 8.15 15.57 12.77
CA GLY A 195 7.87 14.15 12.60
C GLY A 195 7.92 13.73 11.13
N ALA A 196 7.34 14.53 10.24
CA ALA A 196 7.37 14.26 8.81
C ALA A 196 8.80 14.16 8.27
N VAL A 197 9.67 15.12 8.59
CA VAL A 197 11.08 15.13 8.18
C VAL A 197 11.82 13.90 8.70
N HIS A 198 11.53 13.45 9.93
CA HIS A 198 12.14 12.24 10.51
C HIS A 198 11.80 10.99 9.68
N HIS A 199 10.51 10.73 9.43
CA HIS A 199 10.08 9.54 8.70
C HIS A 199 10.44 9.59 7.21
N LEU A 200 10.35 10.76 6.57
CA LEU A 200 10.77 10.93 5.18
C LEU A 200 12.28 10.75 5.00
N ARG A 201 13.08 11.14 6.00
CA ARG A 201 14.52 10.84 6.00
C ARG A 201 14.77 9.34 6.09
N SER A 202 14.07 8.64 6.98
CA SER A 202 14.18 7.18 7.10
C SER A 202 13.80 6.48 5.78
N CYS A 203 12.72 6.93 5.13
CA CYS A 203 12.36 6.46 3.79
C CYS A 203 13.49 6.64 2.76
N LEU A 204 14.12 7.82 2.73
CA LEU A 204 15.20 8.12 1.77
C LEU A 204 16.51 7.43 2.09
N GLN A 205 16.74 7.04 3.34
CA GLN A 205 17.86 6.20 3.72
C GLN A 205 17.67 4.76 3.22
N ALA A 206 16.43 4.26 3.24
CA ALA A 206 16.09 2.94 2.72
C ALA A 206 16.06 2.91 1.18
N ASP A 207 15.49 3.93 0.53
CA ASP A 207 15.55 4.12 -0.93
C ASP A 207 15.86 5.57 -1.31
N PRO A 208 17.14 5.89 -1.62
CA PRO A 208 17.54 7.22 -2.07
C PRO A 208 16.90 7.66 -3.39
N ARG A 209 16.37 6.73 -4.20
CA ARG A 209 15.76 7.02 -5.51
C ARG A 209 14.26 7.27 -5.41
N PHE A 210 13.69 7.28 -4.20
CA PHE A 210 12.27 7.56 -3.98
C PHE A 210 11.97 9.04 -4.24
N THR A 211 11.66 9.38 -5.49
CA THR A 211 11.47 10.77 -5.97
C THR A 211 10.42 11.55 -5.18
N LYS A 212 9.29 10.94 -4.82
CA LYS A 212 8.21 11.62 -4.07
C LYS A 212 8.58 11.87 -2.62
N ALA A 213 9.23 10.90 -1.97
CA ALA A 213 9.77 11.09 -0.63
C ALA A 213 10.79 12.24 -0.64
N SER A 214 11.62 12.35 -1.68
CA SER A 214 12.57 13.46 -1.84
C SER A 214 11.88 14.81 -1.99
N LYS A 215 10.88 14.92 -2.89
CA LYS A 215 10.08 16.14 -3.06
C LYS A 215 9.36 16.53 -1.77
N LEU A 216 8.69 15.58 -1.13
CA LEU A 216 7.92 15.80 0.10
C LEU A 216 8.84 16.14 1.29
N PHE A 217 10.04 15.55 1.35
CA PHE A 217 11.06 15.87 2.35
C PHE A 217 11.55 17.31 2.19
N ALA A 218 11.84 17.75 0.96
CA ALA A 218 12.23 19.13 0.69
C ALA A 218 11.13 20.12 1.11
N TYR A 219 9.87 19.82 0.78
CA TYR A 219 8.72 20.59 1.21
C TYR A 219 8.60 20.66 2.74
N ALA A 220 8.61 19.50 3.41
CA ALA A 220 8.49 19.42 4.86
C ALA A 220 9.62 20.16 5.58
N ARG A 221 10.85 20.17 5.03
CA ARG A 221 11.97 20.95 5.57
C ARG A 221 11.79 22.46 5.40
N CYS A 222 11.34 22.93 4.24
CA CYS A 222 10.99 24.35 4.05
C CYS A 222 9.95 24.79 5.11
N MET A 223 8.89 24.00 5.29
CA MET A 223 7.83 24.29 6.26
C MET A 223 8.32 24.23 7.71
N GLN A 224 9.17 23.25 8.04
CA GLN A 224 9.79 23.17 9.36
C GLN A 224 10.60 24.45 9.65
N PHE A 225 11.46 24.89 8.72
CA PHE A 225 12.23 26.13 8.88
C PHE A 225 11.32 27.36 9.02
N ALA A 226 10.22 27.40 8.27
CA ALA A 226 9.20 28.44 8.37
C ALA A 226 8.57 28.53 9.78
N THR A 227 8.45 27.43 10.51
CA THR A 227 7.91 27.49 11.87
C THR A 227 8.88 28.05 12.91
N PHE A 228 10.20 27.97 12.71
CA PHE A 228 11.20 28.40 13.69
C PHE A 228 11.63 29.87 13.59
N PHE A 229 11.52 30.51 12.42
CA PHE A 229 12.10 31.86 12.20
C PHE A 229 11.13 32.93 11.65
N PRO A 230 9.98 33.20 12.33
CA PRO A 230 8.84 33.95 11.79
C PRO A 230 9.15 35.28 11.05
N ASN A 231 10.23 35.98 11.43
CA ASN A 231 10.51 37.36 11.02
C ASN A 231 11.41 37.50 9.77
N SER A 232 11.96 36.43 9.20
CA SER A 232 12.82 36.47 7.99
C SER A 232 12.14 35.91 6.72
N HIS A 233 10.83 35.62 6.78
CA HIS A 233 10.20 34.59 5.96
C HIS A 233 9.58 34.98 4.62
N LEU A 234 9.19 36.24 4.40
CA LEU A 234 8.33 36.57 3.25
C LEU A 234 9.01 36.33 1.89
N ARG A 235 10.35 36.36 1.83
CA ARG A 235 11.12 36.11 0.61
C ARG A 235 11.37 34.61 0.39
N HIS A 236 11.74 33.87 1.44
CA HIS A 236 12.02 32.43 1.39
C HIS A 236 10.75 31.58 1.19
N LEU A 237 9.63 31.98 1.81
CA LEU A 237 8.33 31.33 1.58
C LEU A 237 7.86 31.48 0.14
N ARG A 238 8.10 32.61 -0.54
CA ARG A 238 7.76 32.77 -1.98
C ARG A 238 8.56 31.80 -2.86
N GLU A 239 9.84 31.61 -2.59
CA GLU A 239 10.71 30.69 -3.35
C GLU A 239 10.39 29.22 -3.06
N CYS A 240 10.14 28.84 -1.81
CA CYS A 240 9.70 27.48 -1.45
C CYS A 240 8.27 27.18 -1.95
N SER A 241 7.33 28.14 -1.91
CA SER A 241 5.93 27.92 -2.28
C SER A 241 5.65 27.94 -3.78
N GLN A 242 6.22 28.88 -4.55
CA GLN A 242 5.92 29.00 -5.99
C GLN A 242 6.42 27.81 -6.80
N ARG A 243 7.52 27.17 -6.40
CA ARG A 243 8.08 26.03 -7.15
C ARG A 243 7.49 24.69 -6.73
N PHE A 244 7.11 24.52 -5.47
CA PHE A 244 6.61 23.24 -4.94
C PHE A 244 5.09 23.10 -4.96
N ILE A 245 4.30 24.16 -4.74
CA ILE A 245 2.83 24.04 -4.69
C ILE A 245 2.25 23.71 -6.07
N TYR A 246 2.82 24.27 -7.14
CA TYR A 246 2.36 24.01 -8.51
C TYR A 246 2.62 22.54 -8.93
N GLU A 247 3.76 21.96 -8.54
CA GLU A 247 4.09 20.56 -8.85
C GLU A 247 3.50 19.52 -7.87
N LEU A 248 3.23 19.87 -6.60
CA LEU A 248 2.62 18.93 -5.64
C LEU A 248 1.08 18.90 -5.70
N PHE A 249 0.42 20.01 -6.08
CA PHE A 249 -1.03 20.17 -5.88
C PHE A 249 -1.86 20.54 -7.11
N CYS A 250 -1.26 21.02 -8.22
CA CYS A 250 -2.05 21.57 -9.35
C CYS A 250 -1.48 21.21 -10.72
N GLY A 251 -1.13 19.94 -10.91
CA GLY A 251 -1.04 19.34 -12.24
C GLY A 251 -2.41 18.80 -12.67
N GLU A 252 -3.15 19.62 -13.41
CA GLU A 252 -4.44 19.38 -14.08
C GLU A 252 -5.73 19.78 -13.33
N VAL A 253 -6.61 20.42 -14.10
CA VAL A 253 -7.77 21.23 -13.71
C VAL A 253 -8.92 20.37 -13.20
N ASN A 254 -9.19 20.37 -11.89
CA ASN A 254 -10.52 20.39 -11.26
C ASN A 254 -10.42 20.20 -9.73
N ILE A 255 -11.47 20.60 -9.02
CA ILE A 255 -11.63 20.68 -7.54
C ILE A 255 -11.63 19.29 -6.83
N SER A 256 -10.75 18.39 -7.26
CA SER A 256 -10.54 17.04 -6.71
C SER A 256 -9.04 16.73 -6.58
N CYS A 257 -8.21 17.75 -6.27
CA CYS A 257 -6.77 17.68 -6.46
C CYS A 257 -6.03 16.61 -5.61
N TYR A 258 -5.87 15.46 -6.26
CA TYR A 258 -4.67 14.63 -6.40
C TYR A 258 -4.14 13.87 -5.17
N ILE A 259 -4.77 12.72 -4.92
CA ILE A 259 -4.05 11.51 -4.52
C ILE A 259 -3.52 10.90 -5.83
N GLU A 260 -2.40 11.40 -6.34
CA GLU A 260 -1.78 10.77 -7.50
C GLU A 260 -0.28 10.60 -7.32
N TYR A 261 0.15 9.44 -7.81
CA TYR A 261 1.45 8.82 -7.68
C TYR A 261 1.72 8.17 -6.31
N PHE A 262 1.47 6.87 -6.25
CA PHE A 262 1.88 5.88 -5.24
C PHE A 262 1.96 4.54 -6.02
N PHE A 263 3.09 3.85 -6.24
CA PHE A 263 3.56 2.76 -5.37
C PHE A 263 4.73 1.94 -5.99
N THR A 264 5.80 2.56 -6.49
CA THR A 264 6.90 1.79 -7.13
C THR A 264 7.76 0.93 -6.18
N ILE A 265 7.41 0.80 -4.89
CA ILE A 265 8.17 0.00 -3.92
C ILE A 265 7.31 -1.00 -3.14
N CYS A 266 5.98 -1.07 -3.38
CA CYS A 266 5.14 -2.08 -2.69
C CYS A 266 5.41 -3.50 -3.23
N LEU A 267 6.29 -3.59 -4.21
CA LEU A 267 6.48 -4.71 -5.12
C LEU A 267 7.87 -5.32 -5.04
N LEU A 268 8.86 -4.48 -4.71
CA LEU A 268 10.07 -5.00 -4.07
C LEU A 268 9.69 -5.67 -2.74
N TRP A 269 8.63 -5.22 -2.08
CA TRP A 269 8.13 -5.78 -0.84
C TRP A 269 7.56 -7.19 -0.96
N ILE A 270 6.93 -7.52 -2.09
CA ILE A 270 6.35 -8.84 -2.30
C ILE A 270 7.32 -9.79 -3.02
N MET A 271 8.33 -9.28 -3.75
CA MET A 271 9.32 -10.12 -4.46
C MET A 271 10.64 -10.33 -3.71
N ASN A 272 11.02 -9.41 -2.82
CA ASN A 272 12.35 -9.38 -2.22
C ASN A 272 12.27 -9.07 -0.72
N TYR A 273 11.81 -10.05 0.06
CA TYR A 273 12.12 -10.07 1.49
C TYR A 273 13.65 -10.02 1.65
N ARG A 274 14.15 -8.83 2.03
CA ARG A 274 15.53 -8.51 2.43
C ARG A 274 16.65 -8.76 1.41
N LYS A 275 16.93 -7.75 0.59
CA LYS A 275 18.32 -7.40 0.22
C LYS A 275 18.50 -5.88 0.09
N CYS A 276 18.84 -5.24 1.22
CA CYS A 276 19.68 -4.03 1.23
C CYS A 276 20.91 -4.20 2.14
N PHE A 277 21.26 -5.44 2.47
CA PHE A 277 22.61 -5.80 2.89
C PHE A 277 23.17 -6.73 1.82
N LEU A 278 24.22 -6.26 1.12
CA LEU A 278 25.09 -6.92 0.13
C LEU A 278 24.94 -6.48 -1.33
N ILE A 279 26.10 -6.07 -1.87
CA ILE A 279 26.52 -5.87 -3.27
C ILE A 279 26.35 -4.40 -3.73
N ASN A 280 27.27 -3.45 -3.48
CA ASN A 280 28.64 -3.34 -4.01
C ASN A 280 29.03 -4.32 -5.14
N SER A 281 29.36 -3.72 -6.30
CA SER A 281 30.02 -4.30 -7.48
C SER A 281 29.24 -5.37 -8.26
N LEU A 282 28.80 -4.99 -9.46
CA LEU A 282 29.17 -5.61 -10.74
C LEU A 282 28.21 -5.17 -11.86
N THR A 283 28.44 -3.99 -12.43
CA THR A 283 28.74 -3.68 -13.85
C THR A 283 28.66 -2.18 -14.04
#